data_AF-A0A2D6MB56-F1
#
_entry.id   AF-A0A2D6MB56-F1
#
_cell.length_a   1.000
_cell.length_b   1.000
_cell.length_c   1.000
_cell.angle_alpha   90.00
_cell.angle_beta   90.00
_cell.angle_gamma   90.00
#
_symmetry.space_group_name_H-M   'P 1'
#
loop_
_entity.id
_entity.type
_entity.pdbx_description
1 polymer ?
#
loop_
_entity_poly.entity_id
_entity_poly.type
_entity_poly.pdbx_seq_one_letter_code
_entity_poly.pdbx_strand_id
1 'polypeptide(L)'
;MRTFKQYLNEIYGLKSVKDLVFSNLDGRVSLPISKMMFARLTSEKKRVRSIHVTDFEGFEDLLPLLGTRKQIATMNKTRFASVVKMGVSAGGGIAVVLEGYPVFESNYDLHTRVDNQGRRWIDIDQIAEVSKDSNIEKTLLGKLHAVRSKIMIEIRKKFNFRAQFWDYLNMELPDRRKEKIEDDELRDAGLLERTASRRQIQGYAIRRYMELVETMVWKPHISEVIELLSGSHDSDWNEIDLVDTEIVEVHVVKFDFRQWVIDAGGDPDDPDDDFLAFMTPEDIAYYNGTHDFYMEEGYNRRYKTIVVNNTDTSGLDASAIKHFEDLFKQQLRYNNAR
;
A
#
# COMPACT_ATOMS: atom_id res chain seq x y z
N MET A 1 10.20 -16.73 16.57
CA MET A 1 8.90 -16.16 16.16
C MET A 1 8.95 -14.66 16.40
N ARG A 2 8.84 -13.85 15.34
CA ARG A 2 8.72 -12.38 15.51
C ARG A 2 7.28 -12.06 15.94
N THR A 3 7.11 -11.07 16.81
CA THR A 3 5.85 -10.78 17.50
C THR A 3 4.83 -10.06 16.60
N PHE A 4 3.54 -10.30 16.92
CA PHE A 4 2.31 -9.91 16.21
C PHE A 4 2.19 -8.42 15.82
N LYS A 5 2.96 -7.51 16.45
CA LYS A 5 2.90 -6.05 16.16
C LYS A 5 3.69 -5.60 14.91
N GLN A 6 4.40 -6.48 14.22
CA GLN A 6 5.21 -6.11 13.04
C GLN A 6 4.47 -6.25 11.70
N TYR A 7 3.22 -6.71 11.68
CA TYR A 7 2.42 -6.87 10.45
C TYR A 7 1.52 -5.68 10.11
N LEU A 8 1.63 -4.57 10.84
CA LEU A 8 1.02 -3.28 10.49
C LEU A 8 1.75 -2.63 9.30
N ASN A 9 1.81 -3.34 8.17
CA ASN A 9 2.45 -2.89 6.94
C ASN A 9 1.61 -1.86 6.16
N GLU A 10 0.36 -1.63 6.57
CA GLU A 10 -0.49 -0.58 6.00
C GLU A 10 -0.65 0.64 6.90
N ILE A 11 0.26 0.87 7.85
CA ILE A 11 0.36 2.22 8.44
C ILE A 11 0.97 3.12 7.36
N TYR A 12 0.12 3.96 6.79
CA TYR A 12 0.52 5.05 5.90
C TYR A 12 1.69 5.84 6.52
N GLY A 13 2.82 5.89 5.81
CA GLY A 13 3.89 6.84 6.12
C GLY A 13 4.91 6.45 7.20
N LEU A 14 5.04 5.16 7.56
CA LEU A 14 6.07 4.68 8.50
C LEU A 14 7.52 5.02 8.09
N LYS A 15 7.78 5.16 6.78
CA LYS A 15 9.09 5.54 6.26
C LYS A 15 9.03 6.91 5.60
N SER A 16 9.98 7.78 5.95
CA SER A 16 10.11 9.06 5.25
C SER A 16 10.68 8.83 3.84
N VAL A 17 10.40 9.76 2.93
CA VAL A 17 11.03 9.79 1.59
C VAL A 17 12.55 9.69 1.71
N LYS A 18 13.12 10.37 2.71
CA LYS A 18 14.56 10.40 2.98
C LYS A 18 15.09 9.00 3.26
N ASP A 19 14.40 8.23 4.10
CA ASP A 19 14.83 6.89 4.49
C ASP A 19 14.76 5.90 3.32
N LEU A 20 13.75 6.03 2.45
CA LEU A 20 13.60 5.19 1.26
C LEU A 20 14.65 5.52 0.19
N VAL A 21 14.93 6.81 -0.03
CA VAL A 21 15.92 7.26 -1.01
C VAL A 21 17.34 6.89 -0.57
N PHE A 22 17.68 7.12 0.70
CA PHE A 22 19.02 6.95 1.24
C PHE A 22 19.28 5.60 1.91
N SER A 23 18.33 4.66 1.83
CA SER A 23 18.55 3.28 2.30
C SER A 23 19.79 2.65 1.64
N ASN A 24 20.54 1.89 2.42
CA ASN A 24 21.69 1.15 1.92
C ASN A 24 21.26 0.09 0.90
N LEU A 25 22.15 -0.17 -0.07
CA LEU A 25 21.92 -1.19 -1.09
C LEU A 25 22.00 -2.61 -0.52
N ASP A 26 22.56 -2.75 0.68
CA ASP A 26 22.63 -3.99 1.44
C ASP A 26 21.33 -4.29 2.22
N GLY A 27 20.34 -3.39 2.16
CA GLY A 27 18.97 -3.60 2.61
C GLY A 27 18.00 -3.61 1.42
N ARG A 28 16.70 -3.81 1.68
CA ARG A 28 15.69 -3.76 0.60
C ARG A 28 15.65 -2.39 -0.07
N VAL A 29 16.04 -2.35 -1.33
CA VAL A 29 16.13 -1.14 -2.15
C VAL A 29 14.82 -0.94 -2.87
N SER A 30 14.17 0.20 -2.63
CA SER A 30 12.86 0.49 -3.22
C SER A 30 12.95 1.51 -4.36
N LEU A 31 12.13 1.33 -5.39
CA LEU A 31 11.92 2.30 -6.45
C LEU A 31 10.55 2.99 -6.28
N PRO A 32 10.46 4.31 -6.47
CA PRO A 32 9.21 5.04 -6.35
C PRO A 32 8.30 4.73 -7.53
N ILE A 33 7.04 4.48 -7.21
CA ILE A 33 5.95 4.39 -8.17
C ILE A 33 5.05 5.60 -7.94
N SER A 34 5.15 6.64 -8.77
CA SER A 34 4.35 7.86 -8.59
C SER A 34 3.44 8.10 -9.79
N LYS A 35 2.19 8.55 -9.55
CA LYS A 35 1.20 8.87 -10.60
C LYS A 35 1.81 9.66 -11.75
N MET A 36 2.46 10.79 -11.43
CA MET A 36 3.00 11.69 -12.45
C MET A 36 4.14 11.08 -13.25
N MET A 37 5.00 10.29 -12.61
CA MET A 37 6.09 9.58 -13.29
C MET A 37 5.50 8.52 -14.22
N PHE A 38 4.61 7.67 -13.69
CA PHE A 38 4.04 6.57 -14.46
C PHE A 38 3.15 7.07 -15.59
N ALA A 39 2.33 8.10 -15.41
CA ALA A 39 1.54 8.70 -16.49
C ALA A 39 2.40 9.25 -17.66
N ARG A 40 3.67 9.61 -17.43
CA ARG A 40 4.61 10.00 -18.50
C ARG A 40 5.26 8.80 -19.20
N LEU A 41 5.34 7.67 -18.50
CA LEU A 41 6.02 6.46 -18.98
C LEU A 41 5.05 5.48 -19.66
N THR A 42 3.86 5.34 -19.09
CA THR A 42 2.77 4.49 -19.51
C THR A 42 1.59 5.43 -19.73
N SER A 43 1.03 5.45 -20.94
CA SER A 43 -0.09 6.34 -21.30
C SER A 43 -1.16 6.39 -20.20
N GLU A 44 -1.78 7.55 -19.99
CA GLU A 44 -2.78 7.73 -18.94
C GLU A 44 -3.87 6.65 -19.03
N LYS A 45 -4.07 5.93 -17.92
CA LYS A 45 -5.01 4.83 -17.83
C LYS A 45 -6.39 5.36 -17.46
N LYS A 46 -7.43 4.68 -17.96
CA LYS A 46 -8.82 4.94 -17.56
C LYS A 46 -8.99 4.62 -16.08
N ARG A 47 -9.99 5.23 -15.43
CA ARG A 47 -10.36 4.86 -14.07
C ARG A 47 -10.89 3.44 -14.04
N VAL A 48 -10.38 2.65 -13.10
CA VAL A 48 -10.73 1.24 -12.87
C VAL A 48 -11.39 1.08 -11.52
N ARG A 49 -12.12 -0.03 -11.34
CA ARG A 49 -12.64 -0.46 -10.06
C ARG A 49 -11.84 -1.61 -9.49
N SER A 50 -11.56 -1.53 -8.20
CA SER A 50 -10.87 -2.55 -7.43
C SER A 50 -11.29 -2.45 -5.97
N ILE A 51 -10.91 -3.46 -5.20
CA ILE A 51 -11.38 -3.66 -3.82
C ILE A 51 -10.21 -3.45 -2.88
N HIS A 52 -10.43 -2.62 -1.87
CA HIS A 52 -9.59 -2.50 -0.70
C HIS A 52 -10.24 -3.29 0.46
N VAL A 53 -9.50 -4.19 1.10
CA VAL A 53 -9.99 -4.98 2.24
C VAL A 53 -9.35 -4.48 3.51
N THR A 54 -10.17 -4.19 4.51
CA THR A 54 -9.75 -3.60 5.77
C THR A 54 -10.76 -3.86 6.90
N ASP A 55 -10.45 -3.43 8.12
CA ASP A 55 -11.36 -3.37 9.27
C ASP A 55 -11.99 -1.97 9.42
N PHE A 56 -12.61 -1.70 10.58
CA PHE A 56 -13.27 -0.42 10.84
C PHE A 56 -12.27 0.74 10.92
N GLU A 57 -11.19 0.59 11.69
CA GLU A 57 -10.15 1.60 11.84
C GLU A 57 -9.48 1.92 10.49
N GLY A 58 -9.15 0.89 9.70
CA GLY A 58 -8.57 1.11 8.38
C GLY A 58 -9.56 1.70 7.36
N PHE A 59 -10.87 1.44 7.51
CA PHE A 59 -11.90 2.17 6.77
C PHE A 59 -11.90 3.66 7.13
N GLU A 60 -11.75 4.03 8.41
CA GLU A 60 -11.64 5.44 8.82
C GLU A 60 -10.35 6.09 8.30
N ASP A 61 -9.23 5.38 8.34
CA ASP A 61 -7.95 5.83 7.79
C ASP A 61 -7.98 6.00 6.26
N LEU A 62 -8.86 5.26 5.57
CA LEU A 62 -9.08 5.39 4.13
C LEU A 62 -9.80 6.70 3.75
N LEU A 63 -10.76 7.16 4.56
CA LEU A 63 -11.57 8.35 4.27
C LEU A 63 -10.76 9.62 3.94
N PRO A 64 -9.71 10.01 4.70
CA PRO A 64 -8.91 11.19 4.39
C PRO A 64 -8.02 11.04 3.14
N LEU A 65 -7.98 9.86 2.52
CA LEU A 65 -7.20 9.59 1.31
C LEU A 65 -8.02 9.73 0.03
N LEU A 66 -9.33 9.64 0.12
CA LEU A 66 -10.25 9.76 -1.01
C LEU A 66 -10.10 11.11 -1.72
N GLY A 67 -10.11 11.11 -3.05
CA GLY A 67 -9.91 12.30 -3.89
C GLY A 67 -8.51 12.94 -3.78
N THR A 68 -7.56 12.30 -3.08
CA THR A 68 -6.20 12.81 -2.94
C THR A 68 -5.23 12.14 -3.94
N ARG A 69 -3.97 12.61 -3.93
CA ARG A 69 -2.88 12.00 -4.71
C ARG A 69 -2.22 10.81 -4.00
N LYS A 70 -2.69 10.44 -2.81
CA LYS A 70 -2.15 9.32 -2.04
C LYS A 70 -2.62 8.01 -2.67
N GLN A 71 -1.71 7.04 -2.73
CA GLN A 71 -1.93 5.74 -3.36
C GLN A 71 -2.52 4.74 -2.37
N ILE A 72 -3.63 4.10 -2.75
CA ILE A 72 -4.29 3.03 -2.00
C ILE A 72 -4.07 1.72 -2.76
N ALA A 73 -3.53 0.71 -2.07
CA ALA A 73 -3.39 -0.62 -2.63
C ALA A 73 -4.75 -1.30 -2.62
N THR A 74 -5.07 -1.89 -3.76
CA THR A 74 -6.33 -2.57 -4.00
C THR A 74 -6.08 -3.80 -4.83
N MET A 75 -7.10 -4.62 -4.99
CA MET A 75 -7.05 -5.84 -5.79
C MET A 75 -8.36 -6.07 -6.52
N ASN A 76 -8.31 -6.83 -7.61
CA ASN A 76 -9.51 -7.35 -8.27
C ASN A 76 -9.41 -8.86 -8.56
N LYS A 77 -8.34 -9.50 -8.07
CA LYS A 77 -8.15 -10.95 -8.06
C LYS A 77 -7.65 -11.36 -6.67
N THR A 78 -8.31 -12.36 -6.09
CA THR A 78 -7.92 -12.99 -4.83
C THR A 78 -8.02 -14.50 -4.97
N ARG A 79 -7.20 -15.22 -4.19
CA ARG A 79 -7.21 -16.68 -4.10
C ARG A 79 -8.43 -17.23 -3.39
N PHE A 80 -8.85 -16.53 -2.35
CA PHE A 80 -9.94 -16.96 -1.47
C PHE A 80 -10.74 -15.75 -1.02
N ALA A 81 -12.07 -15.84 -1.14
CA ALA A 81 -13.00 -14.81 -0.64
C ALA A 81 -12.87 -14.56 0.87
N SER A 82 -12.47 -15.58 1.64
CA SER A 82 -12.26 -15.50 3.09
C SER A 82 -11.29 -14.41 3.52
N VAL A 83 -10.43 -13.93 2.61
CA VAL A 83 -9.54 -12.81 2.90
C VAL A 83 -10.27 -11.54 3.28
N VAL A 84 -11.52 -11.36 2.83
CA VAL A 84 -12.33 -10.20 3.24
C VAL A 84 -12.59 -10.22 4.74
N LYS A 85 -12.86 -11.39 5.34
CA LYS A 85 -13.07 -11.51 6.78
C LYS A 85 -11.77 -11.55 7.56
N MET A 86 -10.81 -12.35 7.11
CA MET A 86 -9.53 -12.54 7.83
C MET A 86 -8.62 -11.32 7.75
N GLY A 87 -8.81 -10.48 6.73
CA GLY A 87 -7.92 -9.39 6.40
C GLY A 87 -6.68 -9.85 5.65
N VAL A 88 -5.92 -8.85 5.17
CA VAL A 88 -4.59 -9.06 4.58
C VAL A 88 -3.53 -8.55 5.54
N SER A 89 -3.46 -7.22 5.70
CA SER A 89 -2.50 -6.53 6.56
C SER A 89 -3.12 -5.43 7.43
N ALA A 90 -4.29 -4.89 7.05
CA ALA A 90 -5.03 -3.84 7.76
C ALA A 90 -6.34 -4.32 8.37
N GLY A 91 -6.33 -5.55 8.92
CA GLY A 91 -7.55 -6.19 9.41
C GLY A 91 -8.54 -6.57 8.30
N GLY A 92 -9.72 -7.01 8.70
CA GLY A 92 -10.76 -7.51 7.80
C GLY A 92 -12.17 -7.25 8.33
N GLY A 93 -13.16 -7.67 7.57
CA GLY A 93 -14.58 -7.45 7.81
C GLY A 93 -15.20 -6.42 6.89
N ILE A 94 -14.42 -5.58 6.19
CA ILE A 94 -14.91 -4.61 5.22
C ILE A 94 -14.19 -4.79 3.88
N ALA A 95 -14.98 -4.89 2.79
CA ALA A 95 -14.51 -4.75 1.43
C ALA A 95 -15.05 -3.45 0.82
N VAL A 96 -14.15 -2.52 0.52
CA VAL A 96 -14.46 -1.21 -0.06
C VAL A 96 -14.18 -1.26 -1.54
N VAL A 97 -15.21 -1.11 -2.38
CA VAL A 97 -15.05 -0.95 -3.82
C VAL A 97 -14.66 0.49 -4.09
N LEU A 98 -13.47 0.70 -4.63
CA LEU A 98 -12.93 2.01 -5.00
C LEU A 98 -12.89 2.15 -6.52
N GLU A 99 -13.20 3.34 -7.03
CA GLU A 99 -12.93 3.73 -8.41
C GLU A 99 -11.85 4.80 -8.42
N GLY A 100 -10.79 4.64 -9.23
CA GLY A 100 -9.65 5.55 -9.23
C GLY A 100 -8.73 5.35 -10.43
N TYR A 101 -7.70 6.18 -10.55
CA TYR A 101 -6.69 6.03 -11.60
C TYR A 101 -5.63 5.02 -11.19
N PRO A 102 -5.39 3.96 -11.98
CA PRO A 102 -4.31 3.02 -11.67
C PRO A 102 -2.95 3.65 -12.00
N VAL A 103 -2.07 3.67 -11.01
CA VAL A 103 -0.67 4.11 -11.16
C VAL A 103 0.19 2.94 -11.60
N PHE A 104 0.01 1.79 -10.96
CA PHE A 104 0.72 0.56 -11.24
C PHE A 104 -0.21 -0.63 -11.05
N GLU A 105 -0.02 -1.64 -11.89
CA GLU A 105 -0.81 -2.85 -11.89
C GLU A 105 0.14 -4.02 -12.02
N SER A 106 -0.06 -5.04 -11.21
CA SER A 106 0.66 -6.29 -11.30
C SER A 106 -0.29 -7.45 -11.07
N ASN A 107 -0.02 -8.55 -11.76
CA ASN A 107 -0.68 -9.83 -11.52
C ASN A 107 -0.18 -10.51 -10.24
N TYR A 108 0.70 -9.89 -9.45
CA TYR A 108 1.24 -10.41 -8.19
C TYR A 108 0.95 -9.45 -7.04
N ASP A 109 1.05 -9.95 -5.80
CA ASP A 109 1.19 -9.09 -4.61
C ASP A 109 2.63 -8.56 -4.54
N LEU A 110 2.79 -7.24 -4.55
CA LEU A 110 4.08 -6.57 -4.58
C LEU A 110 4.48 -6.00 -3.22
N HIS A 111 3.62 -6.12 -2.21
CA HIS A 111 3.88 -5.64 -0.85
C HIS A 111 4.48 -4.22 -0.84
N THR A 112 3.93 -3.35 -1.69
CA THR A 112 4.48 -2.01 -1.86
C THR A 112 4.38 -1.18 -0.58
N ARG A 113 5.33 -0.27 -0.38
CA ARG A 113 5.40 0.57 0.81
C ARG A 113 4.96 1.99 0.53
N VAL A 114 4.21 2.57 1.46
CA VAL A 114 3.75 3.95 1.36
C VAL A 114 4.68 4.89 2.12
N ASP A 115 5.18 5.94 1.45
CA ASP A 115 5.92 7.02 2.12
C ASP A 115 5.01 8.01 2.83
N ASN A 116 5.59 8.90 3.65
CA ASN A 116 4.84 9.93 4.39
C ASN A 116 4.11 10.97 3.51
N GLN A 117 4.27 10.93 2.18
CA GLN A 117 3.53 11.74 1.21
C GLN A 117 2.43 10.93 0.50
N GLY A 118 2.27 9.65 0.85
CA GLY A 118 1.30 8.74 0.25
C GLY A 118 1.72 8.18 -1.11
N ARG A 119 3.01 8.22 -1.48
CA ARG A 119 3.49 7.54 -2.70
C ARG A 119 3.92 6.13 -2.36
N ARG A 120 3.65 5.19 -3.28
CA ARG A 120 4.09 3.81 -3.14
C ARG A 120 5.48 3.57 -3.73
N TRP A 121 6.13 2.56 -3.17
CA TRP A 121 7.49 2.16 -3.48
C TRP A 121 7.56 0.64 -3.54
N ILE A 122 8.18 0.12 -4.59
CA ILE A 122 8.36 -1.31 -4.82
C ILE A 122 9.81 -1.70 -4.54
N ASP A 123 10.02 -2.76 -3.78
CA ASP A 123 11.36 -3.28 -3.56
C ASP A 123 11.86 -4.03 -4.82
N ILE A 124 13.13 -3.81 -5.22
CA ILE A 124 13.68 -4.39 -6.45
C ILE A 124 13.77 -5.93 -6.35
N ASP A 125 14.11 -6.45 -5.16
CA ASP A 125 14.14 -7.89 -4.89
C ASP A 125 12.75 -8.50 -5.05
N GLN A 126 11.69 -7.80 -4.64
CA GLN A 126 10.31 -8.25 -4.84
C GLN A 126 9.97 -8.44 -6.32
N ILE A 127 10.41 -7.53 -7.20
CA ILE A 127 10.17 -7.66 -8.66
C ILE A 127 10.80 -8.96 -9.16
N ALA A 128 12.03 -9.25 -8.78
CA ALA A 128 12.72 -10.48 -9.18
C ALA A 128 12.10 -11.73 -8.55
N GLU A 129 11.67 -11.67 -7.29
CA GLU A 129 11.04 -12.78 -6.58
C GLU A 129 9.74 -13.21 -7.27
N VAL A 130 8.83 -12.26 -7.55
CA VAL A 130 7.52 -12.58 -8.13
C VAL A 130 7.60 -12.94 -9.62
N SER A 131 8.52 -12.32 -10.36
CA SER A 131 8.74 -12.61 -11.78
C SER A 131 9.64 -13.82 -12.03
N LYS A 132 10.36 -14.29 -11.00
CA LYS A 132 11.41 -15.33 -11.09
C LYS A 132 12.55 -14.96 -12.05
N ASP A 133 12.78 -13.67 -12.27
CA ASP A 133 13.88 -13.17 -13.10
C ASP A 133 14.94 -12.51 -12.21
N SER A 134 16.10 -13.15 -12.04
CA SER A 134 17.21 -12.55 -11.26
C SER A 134 18.05 -11.53 -12.06
N ASN A 135 17.89 -11.48 -13.39
CA ASN A 135 18.62 -10.53 -14.23
C ASN A 135 17.98 -9.14 -14.16
N ILE A 136 16.66 -9.06 -14.00
CA ILE A 136 15.99 -7.76 -13.83
C ILE A 136 16.48 -7.06 -12.56
N GLU A 137 16.62 -7.78 -11.45
CA GLU A 137 17.16 -7.22 -10.19
C GLU A 137 18.57 -6.65 -10.40
N LYS A 138 19.49 -7.45 -10.97
CA LYS A 138 20.86 -6.99 -11.24
C LYS A 138 20.89 -5.75 -12.13
N THR A 139 20.01 -5.72 -13.13
CA THR A 139 19.88 -4.60 -14.06
C THR A 139 19.40 -3.34 -13.33
N LEU A 140 18.30 -3.42 -12.60
CA LEU A 140 17.72 -2.29 -11.88
C LEU A 140 18.66 -1.76 -10.79
N LEU A 141 19.30 -2.66 -10.02
CA LEU A 141 20.32 -2.29 -9.03
C LEU A 141 21.51 -1.59 -9.69
N GLY A 142 22.03 -2.13 -10.80
CA GLY A 142 23.14 -1.51 -11.55
C GLY A 142 22.80 -0.11 -12.06
N LYS A 143 21.58 0.10 -12.58
CA LYS A 143 21.10 1.44 -12.97
C LYS A 143 20.97 2.37 -11.78
N LEU A 144 20.47 1.88 -10.64
CA LEU A 144 20.35 2.68 -9.44
C LEU A 144 21.72 3.09 -8.87
N HIS A 145 22.71 2.20 -8.90
CA HIS A 145 24.10 2.55 -8.58
C HIS A 145 24.61 3.71 -9.44
N ALA A 146 24.34 3.68 -10.75
CA ALA A 146 24.71 4.76 -11.65
C ALA A 146 23.98 6.08 -11.31
N VAL A 147 22.69 6.03 -10.97
CA VAL A 147 21.92 7.18 -10.48
C VAL A 147 22.57 7.78 -9.23
N ARG A 148 22.81 6.97 -8.19
CA ARG A 148 23.43 7.42 -6.94
C ARG A 148 24.81 8.04 -7.18
N SER A 149 25.63 7.39 -8.01
CA SER A 149 26.98 7.87 -8.36
C SER A 149 26.94 9.23 -9.06
N LYS A 150 26.01 9.40 -10.01
CA LYS A 150 25.81 10.67 -10.72
C LYS A 150 25.40 11.80 -9.77
N ILE A 151 24.47 11.54 -8.86
CA ILE A 151 24.02 12.51 -7.87
C ILE A 151 25.16 12.92 -6.94
N MET A 152 25.97 11.98 -6.48
CA MET A 152 27.13 12.27 -5.62
C MET A 152 28.16 13.17 -6.32
N ILE A 153 28.42 12.94 -7.61
CA ILE A 153 29.28 13.82 -8.44
C ILE A 153 28.66 15.21 -8.58
N GLU A 154 27.36 15.29 -8.85
CA GLU A 154 26.64 16.57 -8.95
C GLU A 154 26.68 17.35 -7.62
N ILE A 155 26.48 16.69 -6.48
CA ILE A 155 26.55 17.30 -5.15
C ILE A 155 27.94 17.87 -4.89
N ARG A 156 28.99 17.09 -5.15
CA ARG A 156 30.38 17.55 -4.98
C ARG A 156 30.67 18.78 -5.82
N LYS A 157 30.24 18.80 -7.08
CA LYS A 157 30.45 19.95 -7.98
C LYS A 157 29.64 21.18 -7.59
N LYS A 158 28.40 20.98 -7.14
CA LYS A 158 27.44 22.06 -6.90
C LYS A 158 27.55 22.70 -5.52
N PHE A 159 27.88 21.89 -4.51
CA PHE A 159 27.86 22.31 -3.11
C PHE A 159 29.23 22.20 -2.44
N ASN A 160 30.27 21.80 -3.17
CA ASN A 160 31.60 21.50 -2.64
C ASN A 160 31.55 20.50 -1.45
N PHE A 161 30.53 19.63 -1.43
CA PHE A 161 30.28 18.71 -0.34
C PHE A 161 30.64 17.28 -0.75
N ARG A 162 31.46 16.61 0.07
CA ARG A 162 31.89 15.23 -0.19
C ARG A 162 31.24 14.27 0.79
N ALA A 163 30.13 13.66 0.39
CA ALA A 163 29.64 12.46 1.04
C ALA A 163 30.53 11.27 0.62
N GLN A 164 31.01 10.48 1.58
CA GLN A 164 31.88 9.33 1.29
C GLN A 164 31.09 8.12 0.74
N PHE A 165 29.84 7.99 1.17
CA PHE A 165 28.88 6.94 0.85
C PHE A 165 27.49 7.58 0.68
N TRP A 166 26.57 6.87 0.04
CA TRP A 166 25.24 7.39 -0.29
C TRP A 166 24.37 7.64 0.95
N ASP A 167 24.44 6.75 1.93
CA ASP A 167 23.73 6.82 3.21
C ASP A 167 24.16 7.98 4.10
N TYR A 168 25.34 8.56 3.91
CA TYR A 168 25.68 9.83 4.59
C TYR A 168 24.73 10.97 4.23
N LEU A 169 24.05 10.89 3.07
CA LEU A 169 23.00 11.84 2.73
C LEU A 169 21.74 11.63 3.60
N ASN A 170 21.60 10.52 4.33
CA ASN A 170 20.58 10.33 5.35
C ASN A 170 20.87 11.04 6.69
N MET A 171 21.82 11.99 6.72
CA MET A 171 22.15 12.75 7.94
C MET A 171 20.90 13.32 8.65
N GLU A 172 20.92 13.32 9.98
CA GLU A 172 19.93 14.04 10.76
C GLU A 172 20.19 15.53 10.66
N LEU A 173 19.13 16.32 10.54
CA LEU A 173 19.22 17.77 10.50
C LEU A 173 18.70 18.30 11.83
N PRO A 174 19.52 19.02 12.61
CA PRO A 174 19.09 19.60 13.88
C PRO A 174 18.13 20.76 13.65
N ASP A 175 17.74 21.44 14.74
CA ASP A 175 16.99 22.69 14.64
C ASP A 175 17.74 23.73 13.78
N ARG A 176 17.00 24.72 13.27
CA ARG A 176 17.54 25.70 12.30
C ARG A 176 18.73 26.49 12.81
N ARG A 177 18.82 26.76 14.11
CA ARG A 177 19.91 27.55 14.67
C ARG A 177 21.18 26.72 14.72
N LYS A 178 21.08 25.49 15.23
CA LYS A 178 22.21 24.55 15.27
C LYS A 178 22.65 24.12 13.88
N GLU A 179 21.71 23.87 12.96
CA GLU A 179 21.98 23.55 11.55
C GLU A 179 22.86 24.64 10.92
N LYS A 180 22.50 25.91 11.15
CA LYS A 180 23.25 27.05 10.63
C LYS A 180 24.68 27.11 11.16
N ILE A 181 24.88 26.91 12.47
CA ILE A 181 26.22 26.95 13.09
C ILE A 181 27.11 25.87 12.47
N GLU A 182 26.62 24.63 12.41
CA GLU A 182 27.36 23.50 11.84
C GLU A 182 27.63 23.69 10.32
N ASP A 183 26.67 24.27 9.58
CA ASP A 183 26.87 24.60 8.15
C ASP A 183 27.90 25.74 7.97
N ASP A 184 27.91 26.73 8.86
CA ASP A 184 28.91 27.83 8.84
C ASP A 184 30.31 27.27 9.12
N GLU A 185 30.47 26.35 10.08
CA GLU A 185 31.75 25.65 10.35
C GLU A 185 32.26 24.88 9.12
N LEU A 186 31.37 24.19 8.39
CA LEU A 186 31.74 23.49 7.16
C LEU A 186 32.17 24.46 6.04
N ARG A 187 31.54 25.64 5.95
CA ARG A 187 31.93 26.67 4.96
C ARG A 187 33.27 27.28 5.31
N ASP A 188 33.52 27.57 6.59
CA ASP A 188 34.80 28.11 7.06
C ASP A 188 35.95 27.11 6.84
N ALA A 189 35.67 25.81 6.96
CA ALA A 189 36.59 24.73 6.62
C ALA A 189 36.75 24.50 5.10
N GLY A 190 36.01 25.20 4.24
CA GLY A 190 36.03 25.02 2.79
C GLY A 190 35.44 23.68 2.31
N LEU A 191 34.57 23.06 3.10
CA LEU A 191 33.91 21.77 2.84
C LEU A 191 32.44 21.92 2.40
N LEU A 192 31.97 23.16 2.25
CA LEU A 192 30.63 23.51 1.83
C LEU A 192 30.63 24.87 1.10
N GLU A 193 29.86 24.97 0.02
CA GLU A 193 29.69 26.25 -0.70
C GLU A 193 29.04 27.33 0.18
N ARG A 194 29.38 28.60 -0.09
CA ARG A 194 28.99 29.75 0.77
C ARG A 194 27.49 29.90 1.01
N THR A 195 26.67 29.50 0.06
CA THR A 195 25.20 29.60 0.12
C THR A 195 24.53 28.26 0.35
N ALA A 196 25.32 27.18 0.44
CA ALA A 196 24.82 25.82 0.56
C ALA A 196 24.52 25.46 2.02
N SER A 197 23.54 24.60 2.20
CA SER A 197 23.17 24.02 3.49
C SER A 197 23.03 22.51 3.36
N ARG A 198 23.25 21.76 4.45
CA ARG A 198 23.05 20.29 4.43
C ARG A 198 21.63 19.89 4.04
N ARG A 199 20.62 20.67 4.45
CA ARG A 199 19.23 20.51 4.02
C ARG A 199 19.02 20.72 2.53
N GLN A 200 19.68 21.71 1.93
CA GLN A 200 19.62 21.92 0.48
C GLN A 200 20.26 20.76 -0.27
N ILE A 201 21.35 20.20 0.25
CA ILE A 201 22.00 19.00 -0.32
C ILE A 201 21.05 17.80 -0.28
N GLN A 202 20.43 17.52 0.86
CA GLN A 202 19.45 16.44 0.98
C GLN A 202 18.26 16.61 0.04
N GLY A 203 17.66 17.81 0.02
CA GLY A 203 16.53 18.11 -0.86
C GLY A 203 16.92 18.00 -2.34
N TYR A 204 18.11 18.45 -2.71
CA TYR A 204 18.64 18.30 -4.06
C TYR A 204 18.81 16.83 -4.44
N ALA A 205 19.41 16.02 -3.56
CA ALA A 205 19.63 14.61 -3.79
C ALA A 205 18.32 13.82 -3.98
N ILE A 206 17.32 14.05 -3.11
CA ILE A 206 16.00 13.41 -3.22
C ILE A 206 15.33 13.78 -4.54
N ARG A 207 15.33 15.07 -4.90
CA ARG A 207 14.73 15.52 -6.17
C ARG A 207 15.43 14.88 -7.37
N ARG A 208 16.77 14.91 -7.40
CA ARG A 208 17.55 14.31 -8.49
C ARG A 208 17.38 12.80 -8.54
N TYR A 209 17.23 12.13 -7.41
CA TYR A 209 16.94 10.71 -7.34
C TYR A 209 15.64 10.39 -8.08
N MET A 210 14.55 11.11 -7.79
CA MET A 210 13.27 10.91 -8.47
C MET A 210 13.38 11.10 -9.99
N GLU A 211 14.04 12.18 -10.43
CA GLU A 211 14.22 12.50 -11.86
C GLU A 211 15.11 11.48 -12.59
N LEU A 212 16.20 11.05 -11.97
CA LEU A 212 17.15 10.13 -12.57
C LEU A 212 16.67 8.68 -12.51
N VAL A 213 15.92 8.29 -11.48
CA VAL A 213 15.25 6.98 -11.46
C VAL A 213 14.22 6.89 -12.58
N GLU A 214 13.40 7.92 -12.78
CA GLU A 214 12.48 7.95 -13.92
C GLU A 214 13.21 7.78 -15.26
N THR A 215 14.30 8.52 -15.48
CA THR A 215 14.95 8.59 -16.79
C THR A 215 15.96 7.47 -17.06
N MET A 216 16.64 6.95 -16.02
CA MET A 216 17.73 5.98 -16.15
C MET A 216 17.35 4.56 -15.69
N VAL A 217 16.30 4.42 -14.88
CA VAL A 217 15.84 3.12 -14.37
C VAL A 217 14.50 2.76 -15.00
N TRP A 218 13.45 3.56 -14.77
CA TRP A 218 12.12 3.21 -15.26
C TRP A 218 11.99 3.34 -16.77
N LYS A 219 12.29 4.50 -17.36
CA LYS A 219 12.07 4.73 -18.79
C LYS A 219 12.69 3.67 -19.71
N PRO A 220 13.92 3.15 -19.47
CA PRO A 220 14.49 2.12 -20.33
C PRO A 220 13.95 0.70 -20.07
N HIS A 221 13.37 0.43 -18.89
CA HIS A 221 13.04 -0.92 -18.43
C HIS A 221 11.56 -1.13 -18.10
N ILE A 222 10.72 -0.10 -18.18
CA ILE A 222 9.33 -0.16 -17.72
C ILE A 222 8.50 -1.19 -18.49
N SER A 223 8.70 -1.32 -19.81
CA SER A 223 7.98 -2.30 -20.61
C SER A 223 8.33 -3.74 -20.21
N GLU A 224 9.61 -4.01 -19.99
CA GLU A 224 10.12 -5.31 -19.52
C GLU A 224 9.59 -5.61 -18.10
N VAL A 225 9.63 -4.64 -17.19
CA VAL A 225 9.08 -4.80 -15.83
C VAL A 225 7.57 -5.05 -15.87
N ILE A 226 6.82 -4.31 -16.70
CA ILE A 226 5.37 -4.53 -16.84
C ILE A 226 5.10 -5.92 -17.40
N GLU A 227 5.84 -6.37 -18.42
CA GLU A 227 5.68 -7.71 -19.00
C GLU A 227 5.93 -8.80 -17.95
N LEU A 228 7.03 -8.69 -17.20
CA LEU A 228 7.37 -9.60 -16.10
C LEU A 228 6.28 -9.63 -15.02
N LEU A 229 5.77 -8.46 -14.63
CA LEU A 229 4.75 -8.33 -13.59
C LEU A 229 3.33 -8.60 -14.10
N SER A 230 3.14 -8.76 -15.41
CA SER A 230 1.90 -9.17 -16.07
C SER A 230 1.85 -10.67 -16.35
N GLY A 231 2.79 -11.46 -15.82
CA GLY A 231 3.06 -12.87 -16.16
C GLY A 231 1.86 -13.81 -16.32
N SER A 232 2.12 -15.00 -16.88
CA SER A 232 1.10 -15.96 -17.30
C SER A 232 0.38 -16.67 -16.13
N HIS A 233 -0.75 -16.10 -15.72
CA HIS A 233 -1.99 -16.78 -15.28
C HIS A 233 -2.08 -17.54 -13.93
N ASP A 234 -1.01 -17.82 -13.19
CA ASP A 234 -1.12 -18.62 -11.94
C ASP A 234 -1.05 -17.84 -10.61
N SER A 235 -0.85 -16.52 -10.64
CA SER A 235 -0.96 -15.76 -9.40
C SER A 235 -2.42 -15.52 -9.07
N ASP A 236 -2.87 -16.10 -7.97
CA ASP A 236 -4.23 -15.95 -7.47
C ASP A 236 -4.47 -14.59 -6.81
N TRP A 237 -3.43 -13.77 -6.64
CA TRP A 237 -3.49 -12.47 -6.00
C TRP A 237 -2.88 -11.39 -6.87
N ASN A 238 -3.48 -10.21 -6.95
CA ASN A 238 -2.96 -9.09 -7.71
C ASN A 238 -2.91 -7.79 -6.89
N GLU A 239 -2.13 -6.82 -7.35
CA GLU A 239 -2.03 -5.49 -6.73
C GLU A 239 -2.28 -4.41 -7.78
N ILE A 240 -3.18 -3.49 -7.43
CA ILE A 240 -3.55 -2.31 -8.22
C ILE A 240 -3.44 -1.10 -7.30
N ASP A 241 -2.51 -0.21 -7.62
CA ASP A 241 -2.31 1.04 -6.87
C ASP A 241 -3.18 2.14 -7.45
N LEU A 242 -4.23 2.54 -6.71
CA LEU A 242 -5.14 3.61 -7.12
C LEU A 242 -4.80 4.95 -6.48
N VAL A 243 -5.03 6.02 -7.25
CA VAL A 243 -5.03 7.41 -6.76
C VAL A 243 -6.29 8.12 -7.21
N ASP A 244 -6.63 9.21 -6.53
CA ASP A 244 -7.82 10.01 -6.85
C ASP A 244 -9.08 9.12 -6.87
N THR A 245 -9.24 8.46 -5.72
CA THR A 245 -10.21 7.39 -5.48
C THR A 245 -11.51 7.93 -4.93
N GLU A 246 -12.60 7.25 -5.25
CA GLU A 246 -13.90 7.44 -4.60
C GLU A 246 -14.48 6.08 -4.19
N ILE A 247 -15.29 6.07 -3.14
CA ILE A 247 -16.02 4.87 -2.71
C ILE A 247 -17.24 4.69 -3.62
N VAL A 248 -17.32 3.53 -4.26
CA VAL A 248 -18.48 3.11 -5.06
C VAL A 248 -19.52 2.42 -4.19
N GLU A 249 -19.07 1.44 -3.41
CA GLU A 249 -19.89 0.68 -2.46
C GLU A 249 -19.02 0.01 -1.39
N VAL A 250 -19.64 -0.31 -0.26
CA VAL A 250 -18.98 -0.93 0.89
C VAL A 250 -19.72 -2.21 1.26
N HIS A 251 -18.99 -3.31 1.35
CA HIS A 251 -19.52 -4.59 1.79
C HIS A 251 -18.98 -4.89 3.18
N VAL A 252 -19.87 -5.05 4.16
CA VAL A 252 -19.52 -5.24 5.57
C VAL A 252 -19.98 -6.61 6.01
N VAL A 253 -19.05 -7.42 6.50
CA VAL A 253 -19.35 -8.76 7.02
C VAL A 253 -20.03 -8.61 8.38
N LYS A 254 -21.13 -9.34 8.58
CA LYS A 254 -21.84 -9.42 9.84
C LYS A 254 -22.01 -10.88 10.24
N PHE A 255 -21.65 -11.22 11.46
CA PHE A 255 -21.99 -12.50 12.05
C PHE A 255 -23.49 -12.58 12.33
N ASP A 256 -24.16 -13.51 11.65
CA ASP A 256 -25.59 -13.77 11.78
C ASP A 256 -25.84 -14.84 12.85
N PHE A 257 -25.80 -14.39 14.11
CA PHE A 257 -26.00 -15.25 15.26
C PHE A 257 -27.34 -15.99 15.23
N ARG A 258 -28.42 -15.33 14.77
CA ARG A 258 -29.73 -15.97 14.71
C ARG A 258 -29.73 -17.13 13.74
N GLN A 259 -29.17 -16.93 12.53
CA GLN A 259 -29.06 -18.01 11.56
C GLN A 259 -28.11 -19.12 12.05
N TRP A 260 -27.03 -18.76 12.75
CA TRP A 260 -26.12 -19.75 13.35
C TRP A 260 -26.82 -20.68 14.36
N VAL A 261 -27.68 -20.13 15.23
CA VAL A 261 -28.50 -20.93 16.16
C VAL A 261 -29.45 -21.87 15.41
N ILE A 262 -30.13 -21.35 14.39
CA ILE A 262 -31.04 -22.14 13.54
C ILE A 262 -30.29 -23.28 12.85
N ASP A 263 -29.12 -23.00 12.28
CA ASP A 263 -28.28 -23.98 11.58
C ASP A 263 -27.77 -25.08 12.54
N ALA A 264 -27.60 -24.76 13.82
CA ALA A 264 -27.27 -25.71 14.87
C ALA A 264 -28.47 -26.54 15.37
N GLY A 265 -29.69 -26.20 14.94
CA GLY A 265 -30.93 -26.85 15.33
C GLY A 265 -31.61 -26.28 16.58
N GLY A 266 -31.19 -25.10 17.03
CA GLY A 266 -31.81 -24.36 18.13
C GLY A 266 -32.91 -23.41 17.67
N ASP A 267 -33.62 -22.84 18.64
CA ASP A 267 -34.61 -21.77 18.49
C ASP A 267 -34.02 -20.43 18.98
N PRO A 268 -33.69 -19.49 18.08
CA PRO A 268 -33.12 -18.20 18.47
C PRO A 268 -34.12 -17.28 19.20
N ASP A 269 -35.39 -17.66 19.28
CA ASP A 269 -36.44 -16.94 20.00
C ASP A 269 -36.76 -17.56 21.38
N ASP A 270 -36.17 -18.71 21.71
CA ASP A 270 -36.27 -19.34 23.04
C ASP A 270 -35.09 -18.90 23.94
N PRO A 271 -35.31 -18.09 24.98
CA PRO A 271 -34.25 -17.59 25.85
C PRO A 271 -33.57 -18.69 26.68
N ASP A 272 -34.19 -19.86 26.80
CA ASP A 272 -33.66 -21.01 27.55
C ASP A 272 -32.96 -22.04 26.62
N ASP A 273 -32.81 -21.73 25.34
CA ASP A 273 -32.16 -22.63 24.38
C ASP A 273 -30.67 -22.83 24.70
N ASP A 274 -30.25 -24.09 24.85
CA ASP A 274 -28.87 -24.47 25.17
C ASP A 274 -27.87 -23.96 24.12
N PHE A 275 -28.28 -23.74 22.87
CA PHE A 275 -27.43 -23.18 21.82
C PHE A 275 -27.07 -21.71 22.06
N LEU A 276 -27.97 -20.94 22.70
CA LEU A 276 -27.70 -19.56 23.09
C LEU A 276 -26.62 -19.48 24.18
N ALA A 277 -26.48 -20.52 25.01
CA ALA A 277 -25.49 -20.56 26.08
C ALA A 277 -24.03 -20.67 25.58
N PHE A 278 -23.80 -21.04 24.32
CA PHE A 278 -22.45 -21.16 23.75
C PHE A 278 -21.85 -19.85 23.26
N MET A 279 -22.64 -18.77 23.15
CA MET A 279 -22.17 -17.48 22.66
C MET A 279 -22.71 -16.34 23.51
N THR A 280 -21.81 -15.64 24.19
CA THR A 280 -22.14 -14.52 25.07
C THR A 280 -22.40 -13.24 24.27
N PRO A 281 -23.08 -12.23 24.84
CA PRO A 281 -23.18 -10.90 24.23
C PRO A 281 -21.80 -10.30 23.88
N GLU A 282 -20.79 -10.57 24.72
CA GLU A 282 -19.40 -10.18 24.46
C GLU A 282 -18.82 -10.87 23.23
N ASP A 283 -19.12 -12.16 23.01
CA ASP A 283 -18.69 -12.88 21.80
C ASP A 283 -19.36 -12.31 20.54
N ILE A 284 -20.66 -11.99 20.62
CA ILE A 284 -21.40 -11.36 19.52
C ILE A 284 -20.77 -10.00 19.18
N ALA A 285 -20.52 -9.17 20.20
CA ALA A 285 -19.88 -7.87 20.03
C ALA A 285 -18.46 -8.01 19.45
N TYR A 286 -17.71 -9.06 19.83
CA TYR A 286 -16.41 -9.35 19.26
C TYR A 286 -16.52 -9.66 17.75
N TYR A 287 -17.44 -10.53 17.34
CA TYR A 287 -17.60 -10.90 15.92
C TYR A 287 -18.21 -9.79 15.07
N ASN A 288 -19.06 -8.95 15.65
CA ASN A 288 -19.77 -7.88 14.94
C ASN A 288 -19.16 -6.48 15.14
N GLY A 289 -18.09 -6.32 15.92
CA GLY A 289 -17.54 -4.99 16.25
C GLY A 289 -17.31 -4.10 15.03
N THR A 290 -16.64 -4.61 14.00
CA THR A 290 -16.43 -3.89 12.73
C THR A 290 -17.75 -3.45 12.07
N HIS A 291 -18.76 -4.34 12.06
CA HIS A 291 -20.08 -4.02 11.52
C HIS A 291 -20.80 -2.99 12.37
N ASP A 292 -20.83 -3.19 13.68
CA ASP A 292 -21.60 -2.37 14.61
C ASP A 292 -21.05 -0.94 14.66
N PHE A 293 -19.73 -0.77 14.78
CA PHE A 293 -19.10 0.56 14.71
C PHE A 293 -19.38 1.25 13.37
N TYR A 294 -19.30 0.52 12.25
CA TYR A 294 -19.63 1.07 10.93
C TYR A 294 -21.08 1.59 10.86
N MET A 295 -22.03 0.86 11.45
CA MET A 295 -23.44 1.24 11.50
C MET A 295 -23.71 2.40 12.47
N GLU A 296 -23.06 2.40 13.63
CA GLU A 296 -23.19 3.42 14.68
C GLU A 296 -22.71 4.79 14.19
N GLU A 297 -21.56 4.85 13.54
CA GLU A 297 -21.03 6.07 12.89
C GLU A 297 -21.90 6.55 11.71
N GLY A 298 -22.85 5.72 11.28
CA GLY A 298 -23.82 6.06 10.24
C GLY A 298 -23.23 6.04 8.84
N TYR A 299 -22.11 5.34 8.62
CA TYR A 299 -21.49 5.21 7.31
C TYR A 299 -22.41 4.50 6.32
N ASN A 300 -23.27 3.61 6.79
CA ASN A 300 -24.33 2.98 6.00
C ASN A 300 -25.35 3.93 5.38
N ARG A 301 -25.51 5.13 5.94
CA ARG A 301 -26.36 6.20 5.39
C ARG A 301 -25.59 7.09 4.41
N ARG A 302 -24.26 7.10 4.50
CA ARG A 302 -23.37 7.94 3.67
C ARG A 302 -22.93 7.24 2.39
N TYR A 303 -22.73 5.93 2.46
CA TYR A 303 -22.26 5.11 1.35
C TYR A 303 -23.29 4.04 0.99
N LYS A 304 -23.23 3.55 -0.25
CA LYS A 304 -23.98 2.37 -0.64
C LYS A 304 -23.40 1.16 0.11
N THR A 305 -24.10 0.71 1.14
CA THR A 305 -23.64 -0.39 2.00
C THR A 305 -24.43 -1.66 1.75
N ILE A 306 -23.71 -2.78 1.68
CA ILE A 306 -24.24 -4.13 1.58
C ILE A 306 -23.76 -4.90 2.81
N VAL A 307 -24.68 -5.33 3.65
CA VAL A 307 -24.38 -6.23 4.77
C VAL A 307 -24.31 -7.65 4.23
N VAL A 308 -23.19 -8.32 4.47
CA VAL A 308 -22.97 -9.71 4.07
C VAL A 308 -23.05 -10.56 5.32
N ASN A 309 -24.20 -11.19 5.53
CA ASN A 309 -24.41 -12.09 6.66
C ASN A 309 -23.50 -13.32 6.52
N ASN A 310 -23.00 -13.78 7.66
CA ASN A 310 -22.08 -14.89 7.76
C ASN A 310 -22.35 -15.70 9.04
N THR A 311 -22.49 -17.02 8.95
CA THR A 311 -22.69 -17.90 10.12
C THR A 311 -21.44 -18.64 10.56
N ASP A 312 -20.35 -18.61 9.79
CA ASP A 312 -19.09 -19.26 10.18
C ASP A 312 -18.27 -18.35 11.11
N THR A 313 -17.97 -18.80 12.32
CA THR A 313 -17.14 -18.04 13.28
C THR A 313 -15.66 -18.02 12.87
N SER A 314 -15.17 -19.06 12.20
CA SER A 314 -13.77 -19.26 11.82
C SER A 314 -13.40 -18.67 10.46
N GLY A 315 -14.38 -18.56 9.56
CA GLY A 315 -14.17 -18.16 8.17
C GLY A 315 -15.40 -17.49 7.58
N LEU A 316 -15.62 -17.69 6.29
CA LEU A 316 -16.85 -17.29 5.62
C LEU A 316 -17.66 -18.53 5.29
N ASP A 317 -18.97 -18.47 5.51
CA ASP A 317 -19.88 -19.50 5.04
C ASP A 317 -19.98 -19.49 3.50
N ALA A 318 -20.64 -20.50 2.93
CA ALA A 318 -20.75 -20.68 1.48
C ALA A 318 -21.48 -19.51 0.79
N SER A 319 -22.42 -18.86 1.46
CA SER A 319 -23.18 -17.72 0.91
C SER A 319 -22.30 -16.47 0.84
N ALA A 320 -21.59 -16.17 1.93
CA ALA A 320 -20.68 -15.04 2.00
C ALA A 320 -19.47 -15.22 1.05
N ILE A 321 -18.93 -16.44 0.95
CA ILE A 321 -17.88 -16.79 -0.04
C ILE A 321 -18.37 -16.45 -1.44
N LYS A 322 -19.54 -16.96 -1.83
CA LYS A 322 -20.10 -16.74 -3.16
C LYS A 322 -20.31 -15.26 -3.44
N HIS A 323 -20.84 -14.51 -2.47
CA HIS A 323 -21.04 -13.06 -2.58
C HIS A 323 -19.75 -12.33 -2.93
N PHE A 324 -18.66 -12.59 -2.19
CA PHE A 324 -17.39 -11.90 -2.45
C PHE A 324 -16.73 -12.39 -3.74
N GLU A 325 -16.78 -13.67 -4.08
CA GLU A 325 -16.31 -14.14 -5.39
C GLU A 325 -17.01 -13.42 -6.54
N ASP A 326 -18.33 -13.26 -6.45
CA ASP A 326 -19.12 -12.56 -7.45
C ASP A 326 -18.78 -11.06 -7.48
N LEU A 327 -18.52 -10.44 -6.31
CA LEU A 327 -18.06 -9.06 -6.21
C LEU A 327 -16.74 -8.83 -6.95
N PHE A 328 -15.74 -9.69 -6.73
CA PHE A 328 -14.45 -9.62 -7.42
C PHE A 328 -14.62 -9.80 -8.94
N LYS A 329 -15.40 -10.81 -9.37
CA LYS A 329 -15.72 -11.06 -10.79
C LYS A 329 -16.44 -9.87 -11.42
N GLN A 330 -17.32 -9.19 -10.68
CA GLN A 330 -18.04 -8.01 -11.14
C GLN A 330 -17.08 -6.85 -11.46
N GLN A 331 -16.10 -6.58 -10.58
CA GLN A 331 -15.13 -5.50 -10.84
C GLN A 331 -14.24 -5.82 -12.05
N LEU A 332 -13.82 -7.07 -12.20
CA LEU A 332 -13.06 -7.51 -13.38
C LEU A 332 -13.86 -7.31 -14.68
N ARG A 333 -15.15 -7.68 -14.68
CA ARG A 333 -16.04 -7.47 -15.84
C ARG A 333 -16.23 -5.98 -16.15
N TYR A 334 -16.39 -5.14 -15.13
CA TYR A 334 -16.49 -3.69 -15.29
C TYR A 334 -15.24 -3.10 -15.97
N ASN A 335 -14.06 -3.50 -15.52
CA ASN A 335 -12.80 -3.01 -16.07
C ASN A 335 -12.57 -3.46 -17.51
N ASN A 336 -12.95 -4.71 -17.86
CA ASN A 336 -12.80 -5.23 -19.22
C ASN A 336 -13.78 -4.64 -20.24
N ALA A 337 -14.89 -4.05 -19.78
CA ALA A 337 -15.92 -3.48 -20.65
C ALA A 337 -15.66 -2.01 -21.03
N ARG A 338 -14.64 -1.37 -20.46
CA ARG A 338 -14.27 0.03 -20.68
C ARG A 338 -13.06 0.17 -21.60
#